data_AF-E8LNQ0-F1
#
_entry.id   AF-E8LNQ0-F1
#
_cell.length_a   1.000
_cell.length_b   1.000
_cell.length_c   1.000
_cell.angle_alpha   90.00
_cell.angle_beta   90.00
_cell.angle_gamma   90.00
#
_symmetry.space_group_name_H-M   'P 1'
#
loop_
_entity.id
_entity.type
_entity.pdbx_description
1 polymer ?
#
loop_
_entity_poly.entity_id
_entity_poly.type
_entity_poly.pdbx_seq_one_letter_code
_entity_poly.pdbx_strand_id
1 'polypeptide(L)'
;MSSDSSLLIEQINKYKGKIEGVESKNYKKHVATRRMSLVALVGFFISFSALTLNKLYSDSFLSDECLLIRLLENNLVITSNVSTLIVITIPTALYLIVFWLYESTQNKPRNECNLTFFMGLLIVFLLVSVVFSSPSFFMAMCTAGVTLFVLSYGSNRYFGYTRAWVRNRAVRFHIERLLSEHQLNVSGKAPFMVEIEEQALQKKFYALVEKNIEQQQKDIVGDHLSVGDATLSWIKGLKK
;
A
#
# COMPACT_ATOMS: atom_id res chain seq x y z
N MET A 1 -27.08 -42.13 8.93
CA MET A 1 -27.15 -40.66 8.99
C MET A 1 -25.73 -40.14 8.76
N SER A 2 -25.40 -39.61 7.58
CA SER A 2 -24.05 -39.09 7.24
C SER A 2 -24.10 -37.75 6.48
N SER A 3 -25.24 -37.04 6.57
CA SER A 3 -25.52 -35.85 5.75
C SER A 3 -25.01 -34.54 6.37
N ASP A 4 -24.90 -34.46 7.69
CA ASP A 4 -24.59 -33.20 8.38
C ASP A 4 -23.09 -32.88 8.40
N SER A 5 -22.22 -33.89 8.36
CA SER A 5 -20.77 -33.68 8.37
C SER A 5 -20.25 -33.08 7.06
N SER A 6 -20.80 -33.53 5.94
CA SER A 6 -20.53 -32.93 4.63
C SER A 6 -20.97 -31.47 4.59
N LEU A 7 -22.08 -31.15 5.26
CA LEU A 7 -22.65 -29.80 5.28
C LEU A 7 -21.79 -28.86 6.13
N LEU A 8 -21.29 -29.31 7.29
CA LEU A 8 -20.37 -28.53 8.13
C LEU A 8 -19.06 -28.23 7.39
N ILE A 9 -18.44 -29.24 6.77
CA ILE A 9 -17.18 -29.07 6.03
C ILE A 9 -17.39 -28.13 4.83
N GLU A 10 -18.52 -28.24 4.13
CA GLU A 10 -18.89 -27.32 3.05
C GLU A 10 -19.00 -25.88 3.55
N GLN A 11 -19.66 -25.65 4.70
CA GLN A 11 -19.76 -24.33 5.31
C GLN A 11 -18.40 -23.75 5.69
N ILE A 12 -17.52 -24.56 6.28
CA ILE A 12 -16.15 -24.16 6.64
C ILE A 12 -15.37 -23.77 5.39
N ASN A 13 -15.45 -24.57 4.32
CA ASN A 13 -14.78 -24.29 3.05
C ASN A 13 -15.34 -23.02 2.36
N LYS A 14 -16.65 -22.82 2.39
CA LYS A 14 -17.30 -21.60 1.89
C LYS A 14 -16.83 -20.36 2.66
N TYR A 15 -16.70 -20.47 3.99
CA TYR A 15 -16.17 -19.39 4.82
C TYR A 15 -14.69 -19.12 4.54
N LYS A 16 -13.87 -20.17 4.38
CA LYS A 16 -12.46 -20.08 3.97
C LYS A 16 -12.33 -19.29 2.65
N GLY A 17 -13.10 -19.66 1.63
CA GLY A 17 -13.07 -18.99 0.33
C GLY A 17 -13.46 -17.50 0.40
N LYS A 18 -14.46 -17.16 1.24
CA LYS A 18 -14.81 -15.75 1.50
C LYS A 18 -13.65 -14.99 2.14
N ILE A 19 -13.01 -15.56 3.16
CA ILE A 19 -11.88 -14.93 3.85
C ILE A 19 -10.70 -14.71 2.90
N GLU A 20 -10.38 -15.70 2.07
CA GLU A 20 -9.29 -15.62 1.10
C GLU A 20 -9.52 -14.50 0.07
N GLY A 21 -10.75 -14.35 -0.43
CA GLY A 21 -11.11 -13.24 -1.30
C GLY A 21 -10.89 -11.87 -0.65
N VAL A 22 -11.27 -11.73 0.62
CA VAL A 22 -11.07 -10.48 1.38
C VAL A 22 -9.59 -10.26 1.72
N GLU A 23 -8.84 -11.31 2.08
CA GLU A 23 -7.40 -11.28 2.32
C GLU A 23 -6.66 -10.75 1.08
N SER A 24 -6.92 -11.33 -0.08
CA SER A 24 -6.31 -10.93 -1.36
C SER A 24 -6.59 -9.46 -1.69
N LYS A 25 -7.85 -9.02 -1.54
CA LYS A 25 -8.25 -7.62 -1.76
C LYS A 25 -7.52 -6.66 -0.82
N ASN A 26 -7.45 -6.98 0.47
CA ASN A 26 -6.79 -6.14 1.47
C ASN A 26 -5.28 -6.15 1.33
N TYR A 27 -4.67 -7.27 0.94
CA TYR A 27 -3.25 -7.37 0.64
C TYR A 27 -2.85 -6.40 -0.48
N LYS A 28 -3.59 -6.38 -1.60
CA LYS A 28 -3.31 -5.45 -2.71
C LYS A 28 -3.35 -3.99 -2.25
N LYS A 29 -4.36 -3.61 -1.47
CA LYS A 29 -4.50 -2.24 -0.93
C LYS A 29 -3.42 -1.89 0.09
N HIS A 30 -3.07 -2.83 0.98
CA HIS A 30 -1.98 -2.69 1.94
C HIS A 30 -0.65 -2.41 1.23
N VAL A 31 -0.30 -3.23 0.24
CA VAL A 31 0.96 -3.08 -0.51
C VAL A 31 0.99 -1.76 -1.27
N ALA A 32 -0.12 -1.39 -1.94
CA ALA A 32 -0.20 -0.14 -2.69
C ALA A 32 0.00 1.09 -1.79
N THR A 33 -0.72 1.16 -0.66
CA THR A 33 -0.63 2.30 0.27
C THR A 33 0.74 2.39 0.94
N ARG A 34 1.38 1.26 1.30
CA ARG A 34 2.75 1.27 1.81
C ARG A 34 3.77 1.73 0.78
N ARG A 35 3.67 1.25 -0.46
CA ARG A 35 4.59 1.64 -1.54
C ARG A 35 4.46 3.12 -1.85
N MET A 36 3.23 3.64 -1.95
CA MET A 36 3.01 5.08 -2.16
C MET A 36 3.55 5.92 -1.00
N SER A 37 3.30 5.50 0.25
CA SER A 37 3.87 6.16 1.43
C SER A 37 5.41 6.17 1.39
N LEU A 38 6.05 5.07 1.02
CA LEU A 38 7.51 4.99 0.94
C LEU A 38 8.07 5.86 -0.20
N VAL A 39 7.45 5.84 -1.38
CA VAL A 39 7.84 6.71 -2.50
C VAL A 39 7.70 8.19 -2.12
N ALA A 40 6.60 8.56 -1.46
CA ALA A 40 6.38 9.93 -0.99
C ALA A 40 7.44 10.38 0.03
N LEU A 41 7.82 9.49 0.94
CA LEU A 41 8.84 9.75 1.96
C LEU A 41 10.24 9.89 1.35
N VAL A 42 10.60 9.02 0.41
CA VAL A 42 11.88 9.14 -0.34
C VAL A 42 11.92 10.44 -1.13
N GLY A 43 10.83 10.78 -1.85
CA GLY A 43 10.71 12.04 -2.57
C GLY A 43 10.87 13.25 -1.65
N PHE A 44 10.22 13.23 -0.49
CA PHE A 44 10.38 14.27 0.53
C PHE A 44 11.84 14.43 0.98
N PHE A 45 12.53 13.35 1.33
CA PHE A 45 13.94 13.45 1.79
C PHE A 45 14.88 13.97 0.70
N ILE A 46 14.66 13.59 -0.56
CA ILE A 46 15.43 14.11 -1.69
C ILE A 46 15.19 15.62 -1.83
N SER A 47 13.93 16.06 -1.86
CA SER A 47 13.59 17.48 -1.99
C SER A 47 14.05 18.32 -0.79
N PHE A 48 13.91 17.78 0.43
CA PHE A 48 14.37 18.43 1.65
C PHE A 48 15.90 18.58 1.68
N SER A 49 16.63 17.55 1.26
CA SER A 49 18.10 17.59 1.17
C SER A 49 18.55 18.63 0.15
N ALA A 50 17.89 18.69 -1.03
CA ALA A 50 18.18 19.69 -2.05
C ALA A 50 17.95 21.13 -1.54
N LEU A 51 16.84 21.38 -0.84
CA LEU A 51 16.57 22.69 -0.21
C LEU A 51 17.58 23.05 0.87
N THR A 52 17.97 22.08 1.70
CA THR A 52 18.91 22.30 2.81
C THR A 52 20.31 22.60 2.26
N LEU A 53 20.75 21.87 1.24
CA LEU A 53 22.01 22.13 0.54
C LEU A 53 22.00 23.51 -0.13
N ASN A 54 20.89 23.91 -0.76
CA ASN A 54 20.77 25.24 -1.36
C ASN A 54 20.86 26.37 -0.32
N LYS A 55 20.30 26.16 0.88
CA LYS A 55 20.38 27.15 1.97
C LYS A 55 21.77 27.20 2.63
N LEU A 56 22.50 26.08 2.67
CA LEU A 56 23.83 25.99 3.27
C LEU A 56 24.95 26.47 2.33
N TYR A 57 24.82 26.22 1.02
CA TYR A 57 25.76 26.64 -0.01
C TYR A 57 25.11 27.77 -0.84
N SER A 58 25.11 28.99 -0.30
CA SER A 58 24.61 30.27 -0.84
C SER A 58 24.21 30.26 -2.33
N ASP A 59 22.96 30.66 -2.65
CA ASP A 59 22.32 31.08 -3.94
C ASP A 59 22.79 30.49 -5.28
N SER A 60 23.65 29.48 -5.28
CA SER A 60 24.43 29.05 -6.45
C SER A 60 24.02 27.67 -6.96
N PHE A 61 23.36 26.86 -6.13
CA PHE A 61 22.98 25.49 -6.51
C PHE A 61 21.57 25.42 -7.12
N LEU A 62 20.61 26.15 -6.56
CA LEU A 62 19.29 26.38 -7.15
C LEU A 62 19.15 27.87 -7.45
N SER A 63 19.10 28.19 -8.74
CA SER A 63 18.80 29.54 -9.22
C SER A 63 17.37 29.94 -8.80
N ASP A 64 17.16 31.21 -8.44
CA ASP A 64 15.82 31.78 -8.19
C ASP A 64 14.89 31.59 -9.40
N GLU A 65 15.47 31.58 -10.60
CA GLU A 65 14.80 31.20 -11.84
C GLU A 65 15.04 29.73 -12.15
N CYS A 66 13.97 29.03 -12.56
CA CYS A 66 14.05 27.64 -13.02
C CYS A 66 15.15 27.51 -14.10
N LEU A 67 15.97 26.45 -14.06
CA LEU A 67 17.03 26.19 -15.05
C LEU A 67 16.47 26.17 -16.48
N LEU A 68 15.21 25.72 -16.65
CA LEU A 68 14.42 25.83 -17.89
C LEU A 68 14.22 27.29 -18.34
N ILE A 69 13.88 28.20 -17.43
CA ILE A 69 13.65 29.62 -17.72
C ILE A 69 14.96 30.28 -18.16
N ARG A 70 16.07 30.02 -17.46
CA ARG A 70 17.42 30.47 -17.88
C ARG A 70 17.83 29.93 -19.25
N LEU A 71 17.51 28.67 -19.54
CA LEU A 71 17.76 28.05 -20.85
C LEU A 71 16.87 28.63 -21.97
N LEU A 72 15.63 28.99 -21.65
CA LEU A 72 14.68 29.64 -22.58
C LEU A 72 15.08 31.11 -22.85
N GLU A 73 15.54 31.84 -21.84
CA GLU A 73 15.97 33.23 -21.95
C GLU A 73 17.30 33.40 -22.71
N ASN A 74 18.21 32.41 -22.64
CA ASN A 74 19.48 32.42 -23.38
C ASN A 74 19.36 32.15 -24.90
N ASN A 75 18.13 32.09 -25.43
CA ASN A 75 17.78 32.33 -26.83
C ASN A 75 18.73 31.72 -27.91
N LEU A 76 19.02 30.42 -27.81
CA LEU A 76 19.76 29.71 -28.85
C LEU A 76 18.99 28.45 -29.28
N VAL A 77 18.05 28.62 -30.23
CA VAL A 77 17.49 27.56 -31.13
C VAL A 77 16.78 26.36 -30.45
N ILE A 78 16.72 26.28 -29.13
CA ILE A 78 16.25 25.10 -28.39
C ILE A 78 14.75 25.19 -28.00
N THR A 79 14.10 26.33 -28.24
CA THR A 79 12.79 26.68 -27.65
C THR A 79 11.60 25.87 -28.17
N SER A 80 11.56 25.39 -29.42
CA SER A 80 10.40 24.61 -29.90
C SER A 80 10.55 23.11 -29.67
N ASN A 81 11.71 22.53 -29.97
CA ASN A 81 11.92 21.08 -29.90
C ASN A 81 12.09 20.58 -28.46
N VAL A 82 12.73 21.34 -27.56
CA VAL A 82 12.87 20.92 -26.16
C VAL A 82 11.62 21.19 -25.35
N SER A 83 10.86 22.26 -25.63
CA SER A 83 9.55 22.45 -25.00
C SER A 83 8.53 21.41 -25.45
N THR A 84 8.48 21.06 -26.75
CA THR A 84 7.65 19.93 -27.23
C THR A 84 8.15 18.60 -26.71
N LEU A 85 9.47 18.36 -26.63
CA LEU A 85 10.02 17.16 -26.00
C LEU A 85 9.57 17.08 -24.53
N ILE A 86 9.63 18.16 -23.75
CA ILE A 86 9.24 18.17 -22.33
C ILE A 86 7.72 18.00 -22.15
N VAL A 87 6.90 18.73 -22.94
CA VAL A 87 5.43 18.69 -22.87
C VAL A 87 4.86 17.38 -23.42
N ILE A 88 5.56 16.69 -24.33
CA ILE A 88 5.11 15.40 -24.88
C ILE A 88 5.73 14.26 -24.08
N THR A 89 7.05 14.23 -23.85
CA THR A 89 7.71 13.09 -23.20
C THR A 89 7.37 12.96 -21.73
N ILE A 90 7.18 14.03 -20.96
CA ILE A 90 6.87 13.90 -19.52
C ILE A 90 5.46 13.33 -19.31
N PRO A 91 4.40 13.85 -19.96
CA PRO A 91 3.07 13.24 -19.88
C PRO A 91 3.00 11.86 -20.52
N THR A 92 3.74 11.61 -21.62
CA THR A 92 3.77 10.27 -22.24
C THR A 92 4.51 9.26 -21.36
N ALA A 93 5.62 9.66 -20.73
CA ALA A 93 6.32 8.84 -19.75
C ALA A 93 5.46 8.60 -18.51
N LEU A 94 4.78 9.63 -17.98
CA LEU A 94 3.84 9.48 -16.86
C LEU A 94 2.66 8.58 -17.23
N TYR A 95 2.10 8.72 -18.43
CA TYR A 95 1.03 7.88 -18.95
C TYR A 95 1.49 6.42 -19.08
N LEU A 96 2.68 6.18 -19.65
CA LEU A 96 3.28 4.85 -19.73
C LEU A 96 3.59 4.27 -18.35
N ILE A 97 4.07 5.07 -17.40
CA ILE A 97 4.32 4.67 -16.01
C ILE A 97 3.01 4.24 -15.33
N VAL A 98 1.93 5.00 -15.49
CA VAL A 98 0.62 4.69 -14.91
C VAL A 98 0.00 3.46 -15.58
N PHE A 99 0.08 3.36 -16.90
CA PHE A 99 -0.42 2.23 -17.69
C PHE A 99 0.32 0.93 -17.34
N TRP A 100 1.64 0.98 -17.16
CA TRP A 100 2.46 -0.18 -16.83
C TRP A 100 2.37 -0.59 -15.36
N LEU A 101 2.18 0.38 -14.44
CA LEU A 101 1.82 0.10 -13.04
C LEU A 101 0.45 -0.60 -12.93
N TYR A 102 -0.51 -0.22 -13.77
CA TYR A 102 -1.81 -0.90 -13.86
C TYR A 102 -1.63 -2.35 -14.38
N GLU A 103 -0.84 -2.56 -15.42
CA GLU A 103 -0.60 -3.89 -16.01
C GLU A 103 0.22 -4.81 -15.07
N SER A 104 1.20 -4.27 -14.33
CA SER A 104 2.00 -4.99 -13.32
C SER A 104 1.19 -5.52 -12.14
N THR A 105 -0.02 -4.99 -11.90
CA THR A 105 -0.94 -5.53 -10.88
C THR A 105 -1.69 -6.80 -11.32
N GLN A 106 -1.54 -7.23 -12.58
CA GLN A 106 -2.05 -8.50 -13.07
C GLN A 106 -1.05 -9.66 -12.80
N ASN A 107 -1.24 -10.32 -11.64
CA ASN A 107 -1.00 -11.75 -11.38
C ASN A 107 0.24 -12.46 -11.98
N LYS A 108 1.45 -11.88 -11.95
CA LYS A 108 2.69 -12.66 -12.15
C LYS A 108 3.69 -12.54 -10.97
N PRO A 109 4.41 -13.63 -10.64
CA PRO A 109 5.32 -13.65 -9.50
C PRO A 109 6.57 -12.79 -9.78
N ARG A 110 6.86 -11.88 -8.84
CA ARG A 110 8.19 -11.46 -8.28
C ARG A 110 9.44 -11.89 -9.11
N ASN A 111 10.49 -11.09 -9.36
CA ASN A 111 11.03 -9.98 -8.57
C ASN A 111 12.14 -9.14 -9.28
N GLU A 112 12.51 -9.36 -10.55
CA GLU A 112 13.73 -8.72 -11.10
C GLU A 112 13.45 -7.46 -11.94
N CYS A 113 12.31 -7.38 -12.61
CA CYS A 113 11.91 -6.21 -13.41
C CYS A 113 11.58 -4.96 -12.58
N ASN A 114 11.41 -5.08 -11.26
CA ASN A 114 11.09 -3.92 -10.43
C ASN A 114 12.31 -3.02 -10.19
N LEU A 115 13.51 -3.58 -10.04
CA LEU A 115 14.67 -2.81 -9.58
C LEU A 115 15.21 -1.88 -10.68
N THR A 116 15.39 -2.41 -11.89
CA THR A 116 15.72 -1.61 -13.09
C THR A 116 14.65 -0.57 -13.41
N PHE A 117 13.37 -0.90 -13.19
CA PHE A 117 12.26 0.06 -13.35
C PHE A 117 12.32 1.18 -12.29
N PHE A 118 12.52 0.85 -11.01
CA PHE A 118 12.68 1.85 -9.96
C PHE A 118 13.90 2.73 -10.18
N MET A 119 15.00 2.17 -10.68
CA MET A 119 16.20 2.93 -11.05
C MET A 119 15.95 3.83 -12.26
N GLY A 120 15.24 3.35 -13.28
CA GLY A 120 14.83 4.17 -14.43
C GLY A 120 13.90 5.32 -14.03
N LEU A 121 12.93 5.05 -13.15
CA LEU A 121 12.02 6.05 -12.61
C LEU A 121 12.75 7.08 -11.73
N LEU A 122 13.73 6.64 -10.93
CA LEU A 122 14.62 7.51 -10.17
C LEU A 122 15.43 8.42 -11.11
N ILE A 123 15.98 7.87 -12.20
CA ILE A 123 16.77 8.63 -13.18
C ILE A 123 15.90 9.70 -13.87
N VAL A 124 14.69 9.34 -14.32
CA VAL A 124 13.74 10.30 -14.92
C VAL A 124 13.32 11.36 -13.91
N PHE A 125 13.06 10.97 -12.66
CA PHE A 125 12.73 11.90 -11.57
C PHE A 125 13.87 12.88 -11.27
N LEU A 126 15.12 12.40 -11.24
CA LEU A 126 16.31 13.22 -11.06
C LEU A 126 16.50 14.18 -12.25
N LEU A 127 16.30 13.71 -13.49
CA LEU A 127 16.35 14.54 -14.70
C LEU A 127 15.31 15.66 -14.67
N VAL A 128 14.05 15.34 -14.34
CA VAL A 128 12.99 16.35 -14.18
C VAL A 128 13.34 17.30 -13.04
N SER A 129 13.86 16.80 -11.92
CA SER A 129 14.25 17.64 -10.78
C SER A 129 15.37 18.60 -11.15
N VAL A 130 16.36 18.19 -11.94
CA VAL A 130 17.47 19.04 -12.42
C VAL A 130 16.97 20.09 -13.42
N VAL A 131 16.09 19.71 -14.37
CA VAL A 131 15.57 20.64 -15.39
C VAL A 131 14.62 21.69 -14.80
N PHE A 132 13.82 21.30 -13.80
CA PHE A 132 12.86 22.17 -13.13
C PHE A 132 13.36 22.71 -11.79
N SER A 133 14.67 22.65 -11.55
CA SER A 133 15.32 23.06 -10.31
C SER A 133 15.07 24.55 -10.01
N SER A 134 14.05 24.82 -9.19
CA SER A 134 13.84 26.09 -8.50
C SER A 134 13.48 25.83 -7.04
N PRO A 135 13.80 26.75 -6.12
CA PRO A 135 13.41 26.62 -4.71
C PRO A 135 11.90 26.37 -4.54
N SER A 136 11.06 27.06 -5.33
CA SER A 136 9.59 26.92 -5.33
C SER A 136 9.12 25.53 -5.77
N PHE A 137 9.75 24.94 -6.80
CA PHE A 137 9.45 23.58 -7.24
C PHE A 137 9.74 22.56 -6.14
N PHE A 138 10.91 22.66 -5.49
CA PHE A 138 11.25 21.75 -4.40
C PHE A 138 10.38 21.92 -3.16
N MET A 139 9.96 23.16 -2.83
CA MET A 139 8.97 23.38 -1.76
C MET A 139 7.61 22.76 -2.08
N ALA A 140 7.14 22.89 -3.33
CA ALA A 140 5.91 22.25 -3.78
C ALA A 140 6.00 20.71 -3.70
N MET A 141 7.13 20.13 -4.12
CA MET A 141 7.39 18.69 -4.03
C MET A 141 7.48 18.18 -2.60
N CYS A 142 8.11 18.93 -1.69
CA CYS A 142 8.09 18.63 -0.25
C CYS A 142 6.66 18.61 0.30
N THR A 143 5.86 19.63 -0.03
CA THR A 143 4.47 19.76 0.43
C THR A 143 3.61 18.63 -0.13
N ALA A 144 3.73 18.33 -1.42
CA ALA A 144 3.03 17.23 -2.08
C ALA A 144 3.47 15.87 -1.51
N GLY A 145 4.76 15.67 -1.26
CA GLY A 145 5.32 14.46 -0.65
C GLY A 145 4.78 14.21 0.75
N VAL A 146 4.78 15.23 1.62
CA VAL A 146 4.19 15.13 2.96
C VAL A 146 2.69 14.86 2.88
N THR A 147 1.96 15.57 2.02
CA THR A 147 0.51 15.39 1.86
C THR A 147 0.20 13.97 1.38
N LEU A 148 0.91 13.47 0.37
CA LEU A 148 0.71 12.13 -0.19
C LEU A 148 1.11 11.05 0.82
N PHE A 149 2.18 11.28 1.59
CA PHE A 149 2.56 10.40 2.70
C PHE A 149 1.45 10.30 3.75
N VAL A 150 0.95 11.45 4.24
CA VAL A 150 -0.11 11.52 5.24
C VAL A 150 -1.39 10.88 4.73
N LEU A 151 -1.81 11.17 3.49
CA LEU A 151 -3.00 10.57 2.88
C LEU A 151 -2.84 9.06 2.68
N SER A 152 -1.67 8.59 2.22
CA SER A 152 -1.43 7.16 1.97
C SER A 152 -1.34 6.35 3.27
N TYR A 153 -0.57 6.86 4.24
CA TYR A 153 -0.45 6.27 5.56
C TYR A 153 -1.77 6.32 6.32
N GLY A 154 -2.41 7.50 6.32
CA GLY A 154 -3.71 7.75 6.93
C GLY A 154 -4.79 6.87 6.34
N SER A 155 -4.87 6.72 5.01
CA SER A 155 -5.83 5.81 4.36
C SER A 155 -5.58 4.35 4.75
N ASN A 156 -4.32 3.90 4.80
CA ASN A 156 -4.01 2.53 5.22
C ASN A 156 -4.42 2.26 6.67
N ARG A 157 -4.28 3.27 7.54
CA ARG A 157 -4.66 3.20 8.96
C ARG A 157 -6.17 3.32 9.16
N TYR A 158 -6.81 4.29 8.52
CA TYR A 158 -8.25 4.55 8.60
C TYR A 158 -9.09 3.39 8.07
N PHE A 159 -8.70 2.83 6.93
CA PHE A 159 -9.39 1.68 6.35
C PHE A 159 -8.87 0.33 6.88
N GLY A 160 -7.87 0.34 7.78
CA GLY A 160 -7.38 -0.86 8.45
C GLY A 160 -6.83 -1.95 7.52
N TYR A 161 -6.37 -1.64 6.30
CA TYR A 161 -6.02 -2.66 5.29
C TYR A 161 -4.97 -3.65 5.79
N THR A 162 -3.99 -3.15 6.55
CA THR A 162 -2.94 -3.99 7.14
C THR A 162 -3.50 -4.95 8.18
N ARG A 163 -4.31 -4.45 9.13
CA ARG A 163 -4.91 -5.26 10.20
C ARG A 163 -5.89 -6.28 9.63
N ALA A 164 -6.75 -5.85 8.71
CA ALA A 164 -7.71 -6.72 8.06
C ALA A 164 -7.03 -7.82 7.23
N TRP A 165 -5.93 -7.52 6.55
CA TRP A 165 -5.12 -8.53 5.86
C TRP A 165 -4.52 -9.55 6.83
N VAL A 166 -3.83 -9.10 7.88
CA VAL A 166 -3.17 -9.98 8.86
C VAL A 166 -4.21 -10.85 9.59
N ARG A 167 -5.33 -10.27 10.01
CA ARG A 167 -6.43 -10.99 10.67
C ARG A 167 -7.00 -12.08 9.77
N ASN A 168 -7.36 -11.75 8.54
CA ASN A 168 -7.94 -12.72 7.60
C ASN A 168 -6.95 -13.85 7.28
N ARG A 169 -5.66 -13.53 7.12
CA ARG A 169 -4.61 -14.53 6.94
C ARG A 169 -4.49 -15.47 8.14
N ALA A 170 -4.56 -14.94 9.36
CA ALA A 170 -4.51 -15.74 10.58
C ALA A 170 -5.75 -16.65 10.70
N VAL A 171 -6.94 -16.15 10.39
CA VAL A 171 -8.18 -16.95 10.41
C VAL A 171 -8.13 -18.05 9.35
N ARG A 172 -7.64 -17.78 8.13
CA ARG A 172 -7.44 -18.81 7.10
C ARG A 172 -6.53 -19.92 7.61
N PHE A 173 -5.39 -19.56 8.22
CA PHE A 173 -4.47 -20.54 8.80
C PHE A 173 -5.12 -21.38 9.90
N HIS A 174 -5.92 -20.76 10.78
CA HIS A 174 -6.67 -21.49 11.81
C HIS A 174 -7.70 -22.45 11.22
N ILE A 175 -8.41 -22.08 10.15
CA ILE A 175 -9.35 -22.97 9.45
C ILE A 175 -8.62 -24.16 8.84
N GLU A 176 -7.49 -23.93 8.16
CA GLU A 176 -6.68 -25.01 7.58
C GLU A 176 -6.20 -25.99 8.63
N ARG A 177 -5.73 -25.45 9.76
CA ARG A 177 -5.35 -26.26 10.92
C ARG A 177 -6.53 -27.07 11.45
N LEU A 178 -7.70 -26.47 11.64
CA LEU A 178 -8.90 -27.19 12.12
C LEU A 178 -9.30 -28.34 11.20
N LEU A 179 -9.28 -28.11 9.88
CA LEU A 179 -9.59 -29.14 8.89
C LEU A 179 -8.56 -30.28 8.93
N SER A 180 -7.27 -29.95 9.05
CA SER A 180 -6.21 -30.96 9.16
C SER A 180 -6.29 -31.78 10.45
N GLU A 181 -6.56 -31.14 11.60
CA GLU A 181 -6.77 -31.81 12.90
C GLU A 181 -7.96 -32.78 12.79
N HIS A 182 -9.06 -32.35 12.18
CA HIS A 182 -10.24 -33.18 11.99
C HIS A 182 -9.96 -34.40 11.08
N GLN A 183 -9.29 -34.20 9.94
CA GLN A 183 -8.94 -35.31 9.04
C GLN A 183 -8.06 -36.36 9.73
N LEU A 184 -7.07 -35.93 10.52
CA LEU A 184 -6.21 -36.83 11.29
C LEU A 184 -7.00 -37.54 12.40
N ASN A 185 -7.91 -36.84 13.07
CA ASN A 185 -8.69 -37.38 14.17
C ASN A 185 -9.79 -38.34 13.72
N VAL A 186 -10.32 -38.22 12.50
CA VAL A 186 -11.40 -39.08 11.98
C VAL A 186 -10.86 -40.35 11.33
N SER A 187 -9.61 -40.33 10.84
CA SER A 187 -9.00 -41.46 10.15
C SER A 187 -8.94 -42.72 11.04
N GLY A 188 -9.63 -43.78 10.60
CA GLY A 188 -9.61 -45.09 11.26
C GLY A 188 -10.45 -45.19 12.54
N LYS A 189 -11.26 -44.18 12.89
CA LYS A 189 -12.14 -44.22 14.06
C LYS A 189 -13.52 -44.79 13.75
N ALA A 190 -14.18 -45.34 14.78
CA ALA A 190 -15.54 -45.83 14.70
C ALA A 190 -16.56 -44.68 14.50
N PRO A 191 -17.72 -44.92 13.84
CA PRO A 191 -18.67 -43.86 13.47
C PRO A 191 -19.12 -42.94 14.61
N PHE A 192 -19.34 -43.49 15.82
CA PHE A 192 -19.75 -42.69 16.99
C PHE A 192 -18.64 -41.75 17.49
N MET A 193 -17.37 -42.09 17.30
CA MET A 193 -16.26 -41.20 17.63
C MET A 193 -16.09 -40.09 16.61
N VAL A 194 -16.46 -40.35 15.35
CA VAL A 194 -16.46 -39.35 14.28
C VAL A 194 -17.48 -38.25 14.60
N GLU A 195 -18.68 -38.62 15.05
CA GLU A 195 -19.72 -37.67 15.45
C GLU A 195 -19.27 -36.75 16.61
N ILE A 196 -18.55 -37.29 17.60
CA ILE A 196 -17.98 -36.49 18.70
C ILE A 196 -16.94 -35.49 18.17
N GLU A 197 -16.06 -35.92 17.25
CA GLU A 197 -15.05 -35.04 16.63
C GLU A 197 -15.69 -33.97 15.73
N GLU A 198 -16.81 -34.28 15.08
CA GLU A 198 -17.59 -33.32 14.28
C GLU A 198 -18.23 -32.24 15.16
N GLN A 199 -18.82 -32.61 16.30
CA GLN A 199 -19.34 -31.65 17.27
C GLN A 199 -18.22 -30.77 17.84
N ALA A 200 -17.05 -31.36 18.12
CA ALA A 200 -15.88 -30.61 18.56
C ALA A 200 -15.38 -29.63 17.48
N LEU A 201 -15.34 -30.05 16.21
CA LEU A 201 -14.99 -29.20 15.07
C LEU A 201 -15.97 -28.03 14.93
N GLN A 202 -17.28 -28.30 15.00
CA GLN A 202 -18.32 -27.29 14.94
C GLN A 202 -18.14 -26.23 16.02
N LYS A 203 -17.94 -26.66 17.28
CA LYS A 203 -17.70 -25.73 18.41
C LYS A 203 -16.44 -24.88 18.20
N LYS A 204 -15.33 -25.49 17.77
CA LYS A 204 -14.08 -24.77 17.48
C LYS A 204 -14.26 -23.77 16.33
N PHE A 205 -15.01 -24.13 15.29
CA PHE A 205 -15.28 -23.26 14.15
C PHE A 205 -16.10 -22.03 14.54
N TYR A 206 -17.22 -22.21 15.27
CA TYR A 206 -18.03 -21.06 15.69
C TYR A 206 -17.29 -20.15 16.67
N ALA A 207 -16.50 -20.71 17.60
CA ALA A 207 -15.66 -19.90 18.48
C ALA A 207 -14.62 -19.07 17.69
N LEU A 208 -14.06 -19.62 16.60
CA LEU A 208 -13.16 -18.88 15.71
C LEU A 208 -13.89 -17.75 14.99
N VAL A 209 -15.11 -18.00 14.49
CA VAL A 209 -15.94 -16.99 13.81
C VAL A 209 -16.30 -15.86 14.77
N GLU A 210 -16.75 -16.17 15.98
CA GLU A 210 -17.11 -15.20 17.01
C GLU A 210 -15.91 -14.32 17.39
N LYS A 211 -14.75 -14.94 17.65
CA LYS A 211 -13.51 -14.22 17.93
C LYS A 211 -13.08 -13.32 16.78
N ASN A 212 -13.25 -13.76 15.53
CA ASN A 212 -12.94 -12.94 14.36
C ASN A 212 -13.88 -11.72 14.25
N ILE A 213 -15.18 -11.88 14.55
CA ILE A 213 -16.15 -10.78 14.58
C ILE A 213 -15.76 -9.77 15.66
N GLU A 214 -15.45 -10.23 16.87
CA GLU A 214 -15.05 -9.37 17.98
C GLU A 214 -13.77 -8.59 17.66
N GLN A 215 -12.76 -9.26 17.11
CA GLN A 215 -11.52 -8.61 16.66
C GLN A 215 -11.79 -7.60 15.54
N GLN A 216 -12.66 -7.92 14.59
CA GLN A 216 -13.02 -7.00 13.52
C GLN A 216 -13.69 -5.73 14.05
N GLN A 217 -14.60 -5.84 15.02
CA GLN A 217 -15.22 -4.68 15.65
C GLN A 217 -14.20 -3.84 16.41
N LYS A 218 -13.33 -4.47 17.20
CA LYS A 218 -12.23 -3.80 17.92
C LYS A 218 -11.29 -3.07 16.96
N ASP A 219 -10.94 -3.69 15.84
CA ASP A 219 -10.09 -3.08 14.82
C ASP A 219 -10.75 -1.85 14.20
N ILE A 220 -12.04 -1.94 13.80
CA ILE A 220 -12.78 -0.82 13.19
C ILE A 220 -12.84 0.36 14.16
N VAL A 221 -13.29 0.12 15.40
CA VAL A 221 -13.40 1.18 16.41
C VAL A 221 -12.03 1.77 16.73
N GLY A 222 -11.02 0.93 16.92
CA GLY A 222 -9.65 1.36 17.21
C GLY A 222 -9.02 2.17 16.07
N ASP A 223 -9.26 1.79 14.81
CA ASP A 223 -8.76 2.52 13.65
C ASP A 223 -9.40 3.91 13.55
N HIS A 224 -10.72 4.02 13.74
CA HIS A 224 -11.41 5.31 13.76
C HIS A 224 -10.94 6.23 14.90
N LEU A 225 -10.84 5.72 16.12
CA LEU A 225 -10.35 6.50 17.27
C LEU A 225 -8.91 6.95 17.06
N SER A 226 -8.04 6.06 16.60
CA SER A 226 -6.62 6.38 16.43
C SER A 226 -6.35 7.41 15.35
N VAL A 227 -7.17 7.44 14.29
CA VAL A 227 -7.08 8.48 13.25
C VAL A 227 -7.62 9.81 13.80
N GLY A 228 -8.75 9.79 14.52
CA GLY A 228 -9.29 10.98 15.17
C GLY A 228 -8.30 11.64 16.14
N ASP A 229 -7.67 10.85 17.02
CA ASP A 229 -6.66 11.33 17.96
C ASP A 229 -5.39 11.84 17.26
N ALA A 230 -4.96 11.18 16.19
CA ALA A 230 -3.84 11.64 15.37
C ALA A 230 -4.14 12.99 14.70
N THR A 231 -5.35 13.17 14.14
CA THR A 231 -5.76 14.45 13.54
C THR A 231 -5.86 15.55 14.59
N LEU A 232 -6.48 15.28 15.74
CA LEU A 232 -6.62 16.26 16.82
C LEU A 232 -5.28 16.67 17.45
N SER A 233 -4.36 15.72 17.63
CA SER A 233 -3.01 16.02 18.14
C SER A 233 -2.20 16.84 17.15
N TRP A 234 -2.33 16.59 15.84
CA TRP A 234 -1.67 17.39 14.80
C TRP A 234 -2.21 18.82 14.74
N ILE A 235 -3.53 19.01 14.82
CA ILE A 235 -4.17 20.34 14.92
C ILE A 235 -3.68 21.10 16.17
N LYS A 236 -3.58 20.40 17.31
CA LYS A 236 -3.04 20.99 18.55
C LYS A 236 -1.55 21.35 18.41
N GLY A 237 -0.78 20.56 17.68
CA GLY A 237 0.64 20.80 17.41
C GLY A 237 0.88 22.01 16.50
N LEU A 238 0.06 22.20 15.46
CA LEU A 238 0.14 23.35 14.55
C LEU A 238 -0.26 24.69 15.19
N LYS A 239 -0.99 24.63 16.30
CA LYS A 239 -1.41 25.82 17.07
C LYS A 239 -0.34 26.31 18.05
N LYS A 240 0.75 25.55 18.24
CA LYS A 240 1.92 25.92 19.04
C LYS A 240 3.03 26.43 18.13
#